data_AF-A0A2C9CC80-F1
#
_entry.id   AF-A0A2C9CC80-F1
#
_cell.length_a   1.000
_cell.length_b   1.000
_cell.length_c   1.000
_cell.angle_alpha   90.00
_cell.angle_beta   90.00
_cell.angle_gamma   90.00
#
_symmetry.space_group_name_H-M   'P 1'
#
loop_
_entity.id
_entity.type
_entity.pdbx_description
1 polymer ?
#
loop_
_entity_poly.entity_id
_entity_poly.type
_entity_poly.pdbx_seq_one_letter_code
_entity_poly.pdbx_strand_id
1 'polypeptide(L)'
;MITYIIGNLFESPAHVLINTVNTGRVMGKGIAKDFKTIYPEMFREYLRWHSQNQTSKKSETNSKILPLTPSKGGECPLLAGMQRVDSY
;
A
#
# COMPACT_ATOMS: atom_id res chain seq x y z
N MET A 1 18.32 12.34 0.71
CA MET A 1 18.96 11.84 1.95
C MET A 1 18.31 10.52 2.32
N ILE A 2 19.08 9.47 2.62
CA ILE A 2 18.56 8.16 3.05
C ILE A 2 18.90 8.00 4.53
N THR A 3 17.91 7.66 5.35
CA THR A 3 18.05 7.48 6.80
C THR A 3 17.67 6.06 7.18
N TYR A 4 18.55 5.38 7.91
CA TYR A 4 18.28 4.06 8.45
C TYR A 4 17.74 4.21 9.88
N ILE A 5 16.53 3.71 10.10
CA ILE A 5 15.82 3.80 11.37
C ILE A 5 15.44 2.38 11.79
N ILE A 6 15.65 2.04 13.06
CA ILE A 6 15.20 0.78 13.65
C ILE A 6 13.94 1.06 14.43
N GLY A 7 12.82 0.43 14.05
CA GLY A 7 11.53 0.65 14.68
C GLY A 7 10.40 -0.05 13.94
N ASN A 8 9.17 0.25 14.34
CA ASN A 8 7.97 -0.27 13.69
C ASN A 8 7.64 0.54 12.42
N LEU A 9 7.51 -0.14 11.28
CA LEU A 9 7.17 0.51 10.01
C LEU A 9 5.83 1.25 10.05
N PHE A 10 4.85 0.73 10.80
CA PHE A 10 3.50 1.31 10.87
C PHE A 10 3.40 2.56 11.77
N GLU A 11 4.42 2.82 12.59
CA GLU A 11 4.53 4.03 13.42
C GLU A 11 5.37 5.11 12.74
N SER A 12 5.85 4.84 11.52
CA SER A 12 6.64 5.80 10.77
C SER A 12 5.83 7.06 10.46
N PRO A 13 6.40 8.27 10.65
CA PRO A 13 5.75 9.52 10.26
C PRO A 13 5.72 9.74 8.73
N ALA A 14 6.13 8.74 7.94
CA ALA A 14 6.17 8.83 6.49
C ALA A 14 4.75 8.94 5.89
N HIS A 15 4.62 9.76 4.85
CA HIS A 15 3.35 9.94 4.13
C HIS A 15 2.92 8.68 3.36
N VAL A 16 3.89 7.90 2.88
CA VAL A 16 3.64 6.67 2.11
C VAL A 16 4.44 5.53 2.73
N LEU A 17 3.75 4.43 3.03
CA LEU A 17 4.36 3.18 3.45
C LEU A 17 4.41 2.22 2.27
N ILE A 18 5.58 1.60 2.07
CA ILE A 18 5.82 0.65 0.99
C ILE A 18 5.74 -0.77 1.54
N ASN A 19 4.91 -1.61 0.92
CA ASN A 19 4.79 -3.02 1.26
C ASN A 19 5.48 -3.90 0.22
N THR A 20 6.19 -4.93 0.67
CA THR A 20 6.75 -5.96 -0.21
C THR A 20 5.68 -7.01 -0.50
N VAL A 21 5.31 -7.15 -1.79
CA VAL A 21 4.25 -8.05 -2.23
C VAL A 21 4.76 -9.03 -3.27
N ASN A 22 4.09 -10.17 -3.39
CA ASN A 22 4.29 -11.08 -4.51
C ASN A 22 3.28 -10.79 -5.64
N THR A 23 3.48 -11.46 -6.77
CA THR A 23 2.57 -11.45 -7.92
C THR A 23 1.45 -12.48 -7.82
N GLY A 24 1.49 -13.37 -6.82
CA GLY A 24 0.57 -14.48 -6.61
C GLY A 24 -0.71 -14.14 -5.87
N ARG A 25 -1.01 -12.84 -5.64
CA ARG A 25 -2.24 -12.34 -4.99
C ARG A 25 -2.42 -12.78 -3.54
N VAL A 26 -1.35 -13.16 -2.84
CA VAL A 26 -1.44 -13.66 -1.46
C VAL A 26 -0.55 -12.84 -0.54
N MET A 27 -1.09 -12.37 0.58
CA MET A 27 -0.33 -11.73 1.66
C MET A 27 -0.47 -12.54 2.95
N GLY A 28 0.29 -13.64 3.04
CA GLY A 28 0.09 -14.67 4.08
C GLY A 28 1.11 -14.68 5.21
N LYS A 29 2.26 -14.00 5.06
CA LYS A 29 3.37 -14.03 6.02
C LYS A 29 4.13 -12.71 6.05
N GLY A 30 4.90 -12.48 7.12
CA GLY A 30 5.75 -11.31 7.30
C GLY A 30 4.97 -10.00 7.22
N ILE A 31 5.66 -8.93 6.81
CA ILE A 31 5.09 -7.58 6.76
C ILE A 31 3.83 -7.49 5.90
N ALA A 32 3.75 -8.27 4.82
CA ALA A 32 2.57 -8.30 3.96
C ALA A 32 1.30 -8.77 4.70
N LYS A 33 1.44 -9.75 5.61
CA LYS A 33 0.33 -10.21 6.46
C LYS A 33 -0.13 -9.11 7.41
N ASP A 34 0.81 -8.36 7.97
CA ASP A 34 0.53 -7.27 8.90
C ASP A 34 -0.19 -6.13 8.17
N PHE A 35 0.28 -5.74 6.98
CA PHE A 35 -0.42 -4.79 6.10
C PHE A 35 -1.85 -5.22 5.78
N LYS A 36 -2.08 -6.50 5.47
CA LYS A 36 -3.42 -7.04 5.22
C LYS A 36 -4.32 -6.98 6.46
N THR A 37 -3.75 -7.15 7.64
CA THR A 37 -4.49 -7.17 8.91
C THR A 37 -4.85 -5.76 9.36
N ILE A 38 -3.92 -4.81 9.24
CA ILE A 38 -4.09 -3.41 9.66
C ILE A 38 -4.93 -2.63 8.63
N TYR A 39 -4.69 -2.85 7.33
CA TYR A 39 -5.33 -2.15 6.20
C TYR A 39 -6.08 -3.13 5.29
N PRO A 40 -7.20 -3.72 5.74
CA PRO A 40 -7.94 -4.74 4.97
C PRO A 40 -8.53 -4.19 3.66
N GLU A 41 -8.93 -2.92 3.61
CA GLU A 41 -9.47 -2.30 2.39
C GLU A 41 -8.39 -2.15 1.30
N MET A 42 -7.15 -1.82 1.68
CA MET A 42 -6.02 -1.77 0.74
C MET A 42 -5.81 -3.15 0.08
N PHE A 43 -5.92 -4.23 0.85
CA PHE A 43 -5.80 -5.59 0.29
C PHE A 43 -6.92 -5.91 -0.71
N ARG A 44 -8.15 -5.42 -0.48
CA ARG A 44 -9.26 -5.59 -1.43
C ARG A 44 -8.99 -4.84 -2.74
N GLU A 45 -8.44 -3.63 -2.67
CA GLU A 45 -8.02 -2.89 -3.87
C GLU A 45 -6.88 -3.59 -4.60
N TYR A 46 -5.89 -4.11 -3.87
CA TYR A 46 -4.81 -4.91 -4.46
C TYR A 46 -5.36 -6.11 -5.25
N LEU A 47 -6.35 -6.83 -4.70
CA LEU A 47 -7.01 -7.95 -5.42
C LEU A 47 -7.79 -7.49 -6.65
N ARG A 48 -8.52 -6.37 -6.56
CA ARG A 48 -9.23 -5.76 -7.70
C ARG A 48 -8.29 -5.37 -8.82
N TRP A 49 -7.19 -4.69 -8.49
CA TRP A 49 -6.17 -4.30 -9.46
C TRP A 49 -5.57 -5.52 -10.15
N HIS A 50 -5.24 -6.54 -9.35
CA HIS A 50 -4.76 -7.79 -9.89
C HIS A 50 -5.79 -8.41 -10.85
N SER A 51 -7.09 -8.50 -10.50
CA SER A 51 -8.10 -9.09 -11.40
C SER A 51 -8.28 -8.31 -12.70
N GLN A 52 -8.22 -6.99 -12.65
CA GLN A 52 -8.30 -6.10 -13.81
C GLN A 52 -7.09 -6.20 -14.74
N ASN A 53 -5.87 -6.42 -14.21
CA ASN A 53 -4.66 -6.46 -15.04
C ASN A 53 -4.29 -7.84 -15.58
N GLN A 54 -4.92 -8.91 -15.12
CA GLN A 54 -4.73 -10.24 -15.75
C GLN A 54 -5.23 -10.30 -17.19
N THR A 55 -6.20 -9.46 -17.56
CA THR A 55 -6.75 -9.41 -18.92
C THR A 55 -5.88 -8.58 -19.87
N SER A 56 -4.95 -7.79 -19.33
CA SER A 56 -4.15 -6.83 -20.08
C SER A 56 -2.68 -7.24 -20.00
N LYS A 57 -2.19 -8.03 -20.99
CA LYS A 57 -0.75 -8.19 -21.20
C LYS A 57 -0.17 -6.84 -21.66
N LYS A 58 0.05 -5.90 -20.75
CA LYS A 58 0.78 -4.66 -21.03
C LYS A 58 1.83 -4.43 -19.95
N SER A 59 3.07 -4.43 -20.43
CA SER A 59 4.33 -4.24 -19.71
C SER A 59 4.54 -2.77 -19.35
N GLU A 60 3.77 -2.25 -18.40
CA GLU A 60 4.08 -0.97 -17.77
C GLU A 60 4.22 -1.17 -16.26
N THR A 61 5.35 -0.70 -15.73
CA THR A 61 5.75 -0.77 -14.33
C THR A 61 4.84 0.16 -13.51
N ASN A 62 3.63 -0.31 -13.21
CA ASN A 62 2.61 0.52 -12.56
C ASN A 62 2.81 0.53 -11.04
N SER A 63 3.60 1.49 -10.54
CA SER A 63 3.61 1.84 -9.11
C SER A 63 2.28 2.53 -8.76
N LYS A 64 1.35 1.80 -8.15
CA LYS A 64 0.05 2.33 -7.71
C LYS A 64 0.07 2.61 -6.22
N ILE A 65 -0.23 3.85 -5.83
CA ILE A 65 -0.43 4.22 -4.43
C ILE A 65 -1.86 3.83 -4.05
N LEU A 66 -2.01 3.01 -3.01
CA LEU A 66 -3.31 2.58 -2.49
C LEU A 66 -3.60 3.32 -1.18
N PRO A 67 -4.85 3.78 -0.97
CA PRO A 67 -5.22 4.41 0.29
C PRO A 67 -5.12 3.39 1.43
N LEU A 68 -4.43 3.78 2.51
CA LEU A 68 -4.32 2.99 3.72
C LEU A 68 -5.38 3.48 4.71
N THR A 69 -6.56 2.85 4.70
CA THR A 69 -7.61 3.13 5.69
C THR A 69 -7.60 2.04 6.77
N PRO A 70 -7.29 2.34 8.04
CA PRO A 70 -7.25 1.37 9.11
C PRO A 70 -8.67 0.88 9.48
N SER A 71 -8.76 -0.39 9.88
CA SER A 71 -10.03 -1.09 10.16
C SER A 71 -10.86 -0.49 11.31
N LYS A 72 -10.22 0.17 12.29
CA LYS A 72 -10.89 0.80 13.44
C LYS A 72 -10.12 2.02 13.93
N GLY A 73 -10.71 3.21 13.81
CA GLY A 73 -10.53 4.37 14.70
C GLY A 73 -9.14 4.96 14.95
N GLY A 74 -8.06 4.45 14.35
CA GLY A 74 -6.77 5.13 14.37
C GLY A 74 -6.80 6.26 13.35
N GLU A 75 -6.63 7.50 13.79
CA GLU A 75 -6.42 8.62 12.87
C GLU A 75 -5.21 8.31 11.99
N CYS A 76 -5.44 8.09 10.70
CA CYS A 76 -4.40 8.39 9.72
C CYS A 76 -4.08 9.87 9.87
N PRO A 77 -2.82 10.30 10.03
CA PRO A 77 -2.48 11.71 9.98
C PRO A 77 -3.07 12.28 8.69
N LEU A 78 -4.05 13.16 8.89
CA LEU A 78 -4.86 13.87 7.91
C LEU A 78 -4.50 13.62 6.45
N LEU A 79 -5.41 12.95 5.74
CA LEU A 79 -5.69 13.20 4.32
C LEU A 79 -6.15 14.66 4.14
N ALA A 80 -5.29 15.61 4.44
CA ALA A 80 -5.39 16.99 3.99
C ALA A 80 -4.52 17.08 2.73
N GLY A 81 -5.15 16.91 1.58
CA GLY A 81 -4.50 17.07 0.28
C GLY A 81 -4.35 15.77 -0.50
N MET A 82 -5.46 15.23 -1.00
CA MET A 82 -5.45 14.42 -2.21
C MET A 82 -5.05 15.35 -3.38
N GLN A 83 -3.77 15.72 -3.48
CA GLN A 83 -3.22 16.28 -4.70
C GLN A 83 -2.94 15.11 -5.64
N ARG A 84 -3.62 15.13 -6.79
CA ARG A 84 -3.18 14.36 -7.95
C ARG A 84 -1.68 14.63 -8.11
N VAL A 85 -0.88 13.58 -7.97
CA VAL A 85 0.54 13.65 -8.33
C VAL A 85 0.53 13.62 -9.85
N ASP A 86 0.52 14.80 -10.46
CA ASP A 86 0.83 14.92 -11.88
C ASP A 86 2.24 14.37 -12.08
N SER A 87 2.38 13.52 -13.11
CA SER A 87 3.64 12.91 -13.52
C SER A 87 4.73 13.97 -13.66
N TYR A 88 5.90 13.74 -13.06
CA TYR A 88 7.14 14.32 -13.54
C TYR A 88 7.55 13.66 -14.86
#